data_AF-A0A814K552-F1
#
_entry.id   AF-A0A814K552-F1
#
_cell.length_a   1.000
_cell.length_b   1.000
_cell.length_c   1.000
_cell.angle_alpha   90.00
_cell.angle_beta   90.00
_cell.angle_gamma   90.00
#
_symmetry.space_group_name_H-M   'P 1'
#
loop_
_entity.id
_entity.type
_entity.pdbx_description
1 polymer ?
#
loop_
_entity_poly.entity_id
_entity_poly.type
_entity_poly.pdbx_seq_one_letter_code
_entity_poly.pdbx_strand_id
1 'polypeptide(L)'
;MVGFDTKNRSNLDSKYKCSDCSLILRDPVQLTICGHRLCQFCFVNQNQTRITCSQCQIQTPSDQTLIDPAFNNEMQALPITCSYCNWTGTLQNYEELLQELHQHSIADDLQQIKLSIQEETAFVEEIDDDLHISSRNLASPEGNINDIQYPSCDGTLLWKITSVSEKIINAQHEKQTSIDSPAFYSRQGGYRMCARLYLNGYGNARKTHMSLFFVLMRGPYDAILKFPFNYKVIFCLYDQTPQQRHIIDSFRPDIKCNSFQRPRVDMNIASGIPKFFPLAMIQQEGNPYVKEDTMFIKIMVDFGDMPKTLLPFALSLDSGLPMHVRQRMIEEERNKQLSNKRKPS
;
A
#
# COMPACT_ATOMS: atom_id res chain seq x y z
N MET A 1 -16.09 -24.62 27.01
CA MET A 1 -17.09 -23.66 27.51
C MET A 1 -17.98 -24.35 28.52
N VAL A 2 -18.46 -23.63 29.54
CA VAL A 2 -19.52 -24.13 30.44
C VAL A 2 -20.84 -24.26 29.67
N GLY A 3 -21.90 -24.76 30.33
CA GLY A 3 -23.22 -25.02 29.70
C GLY A 3 -23.86 -23.82 28.98
N PHE A 4 -25.05 -23.99 28.43
CA PHE A 4 -25.74 -22.93 27.69
C PHE A 4 -26.58 -22.05 28.62
N ASP A 5 -26.46 -20.74 28.43
CA ASP A 5 -27.29 -19.76 29.14
C ASP A 5 -28.35 -19.19 28.19
N THR A 6 -29.63 -19.40 28.51
CA THR A 6 -30.78 -19.07 27.66
C THR A 6 -31.88 -18.42 28.49
N LYS A 7 -32.70 -17.55 27.87
CA LYS A 7 -33.80 -16.84 28.57
C LYS A 7 -34.82 -17.80 29.18
N ASN A 8 -35.08 -18.91 28.48
CA ASN A 8 -36.07 -19.90 28.89
C ASN A 8 -35.53 -20.95 29.86
N ARG A 9 -34.26 -20.85 30.30
CA ARG A 9 -33.61 -21.79 31.22
C ARG A 9 -34.42 -22.04 32.50
N SER A 10 -35.04 -21.01 33.06
CA SER A 10 -35.86 -21.14 34.27
C SER A 10 -37.02 -22.11 34.09
N ASN A 11 -37.58 -22.19 32.88
CA ASN A 11 -38.78 -22.94 32.55
C ASN A 11 -38.49 -24.40 32.16
N LEU A 12 -37.21 -24.76 32.02
CA LEU A 12 -36.80 -26.13 31.69
C LEU A 12 -36.76 -27.02 32.94
N ASP A 13 -37.04 -28.30 32.72
CA ASP A 13 -36.91 -29.35 33.74
C ASP A 13 -35.46 -29.38 34.28
N SER A 14 -35.34 -29.66 35.58
CA SER A 14 -34.09 -29.93 36.28
C SER A 14 -33.18 -30.95 35.57
N LYS A 15 -33.74 -31.96 34.86
CA LYS A 15 -32.95 -32.99 34.17
C LYS A 15 -32.05 -32.42 33.05
N TYR A 16 -32.39 -31.26 32.49
CA TYR A 16 -31.61 -30.59 31.43
C TYR A 16 -30.56 -29.62 31.97
N LYS A 17 -30.47 -29.46 33.30
CA LYS A 17 -29.57 -28.51 33.96
C LYS A 17 -28.37 -29.22 34.54
N CYS A 18 -27.22 -28.59 34.40
CA CYS A 18 -25.97 -29.08 34.98
C CYS A 18 -26.03 -28.98 36.51
N SER A 19 -25.73 -30.08 37.19
CA SER A 19 -25.68 -30.13 38.65
C SER A 19 -24.57 -29.27 39.27
N ASP A 20 -23.60 -28.81 38.48
CA ASP A 20 -22.50 -27.94 38.92
C ASP A 20 -22.72 -26.47 38.53
N CYS A 21 -22.73 -26.15 37.23
CA CYS A 21 -22.86 -24.76 36.78
C CYS A 21 -24.32 -24.25 36.69
N SER A 22 -25.32 -25.10 36.91
CA SER A 22 -26.76 -24.77 36.84
C SER A 22 -27.25 -24.23 35.48
N LEU A 23 -26.39 -24.25 34.46
CA LEU A 23 -26.72 -23.92 33.07
C LEU A 23 -27.33 -25.13 32.35
N ILE A 24 -27.89 -24.92 31.16
CA ILE A 24 -28.34 -26.04 30.31
C ILE A 24 -27.12 -26.89 29.95
N LEU A 25 -27.26 -28.21 30.04
CA LEU A 25 -26.18 -29.15 29.81
C LEU A 25 -25.55 -28.98 28.42
N ARG A 26 -24.20 -29.00 28.39
CA ARG A 26 -23.38 -29.10 27.17
C ARG A 26 -22.57 -30.38 27.30
N ASP A 27 -22.73 -31.28 26.34
CA ASP A 27 -22.09 -32.61 26.34
C ASP A 27 -22.29 -33.32 27.69
N PRO A 28 -23.52 -33.76 28.01
CA PRO A 28 -23.88 -34.23 29.34
C PRO A 28 -23.17 -35.54 29.73
N VAL A 29 -22.57 -35.53 30.93
CA VAL A 29 -21.99 -36.69 31.62
C VAL A 29 -22.85 -37.03 32.82
N GLN A 30 -23.37 -38.24 32.90
CA GLN A 30 -24.18 -38.72 34.02
C GLN A 30 -23.33 -39.39 35.09
N LEU A 31 -23.52 -38.96 36.34
CA LEU A 31 -22.95 -39.60 37.52
C LEU A 31 -23.80 -40.82 37.89
N THR A 32 -23.30 -42.03 37.68
CA THR A 32 -24.11 -43.25 37.77
C THR A 32 -24.64 -43.55 39.17
N ILE A 33 -23.96 -43.11 40.23
CA ILE A 33 -24.39 -43.37 41.63
C ILE A 33 -25.63 -42.54 42.01
N CYS A 34 -25.74 -41.30 41.54
CA CYS A 34 -26.83 -40.39 41.93
C CYS A 34 -27.75 -39.98 40.78
N GLY A 35 -27.41 -40.33 39.54
CA GLY A 35 -28.18 -40.03 38.33
C GLY A 35 -28.10 -38.59 37.83
N HIS A 36 -27.49 -37.66 38.59
CA HIS A 36 -27.33 -36.26 38.19
C HIS A 36 -26.31 -36.09 37.06
N ARG A 37 -26.51 -35.07 36.22
CA ARG A 37 -25.68 -34.80 35.05
C ARG A 37 -24.82 -33.56 35.22
N LEU A 38 -23.66 -33.57 34.58
CA LEU A 38 -22.70 -32.47 34.49
C LEU A 38 -22.43 -32.15 33.03
N CYS A 39 -22.05 -30.90 32.73
CA CYS A 39 -21.41 -30.62 31.45
C CYS A 39 -20.04 -31.31 31.39
N GLN A 40 -19.60 -31.77 30.22
CA GLN A 40 -18.25 -32.34 30.02
C GLN A 40 -17.16 -31.44 30.61
N PHE A 41 -17.25 -30.12 30.37
CA PHE A 41 -16.31 -29.16 30.93
C PHE A 41 -16.33 -29.11 32.47
N CYS A 42 -17.50 -29.15 33.10
CA CYS A 42 -17.63 -29.16 34.57
C CYS A 42 -17.05 -30.45 35.16
N PHE A 43 -17.29 -31.59 34.52
CA PHE A 43 -16.71 -32.88 34.90
C PHE A 43 -15.18 -32.84 34.84
N VAL A 44 -14.60 -32.38 33.73
CA VAL A 44 -13.13 -32.28 33.55
C VAL A 44 -12.53 -31.27 34.53
N ASN A 45 -13.19 -30.13 34.77
CA ASN A 45 -12.65 -29.07 35.61
C ASN A 45 -12.57 -29.43 37.10
N GLN A 46 -13.40 -30.37 37.59
CA GLN A 46 -13.24 -30.87 38.97
C GLN A 46 -11.88 -31.57 39.17
N ASN A 47 -11.33 -32.19 38.12
CA ASN A 47 -10.00 -32.81 38.10
C ASN A 47 -9.70 -33.70 39.32
N GLN A 48 -10.66 -34.55 39.68
CA GLN A 48 -10.62 -35.44 40.86
C GLN A 48 -10.94 -36.88 40.47
N THR A 49 -10.39 -37.84 41.22
CA THR A 49 -10.68 -39.28 41.07
C THR A 49 -12.08 -39.65 41.53
N ARG A 50 -12.70 -38.80 42.35
CA ARG A 50 -14.11 -38.90 42.77
C ARG A 50 -14.78 -37.55 42.52
N ILE A 51 -15.78 -37.55 41.65
CA ILE A 51 -16.56 -36.38 41.29
C ILE A 51 -17.64 -36.16 42.34
N THR A 52 -17.67 -34.97 42.92
CA THR A 52 -18.68 -34.61 43.92
C THR A 52 -19.85 -33.94 43.21
N CYS A 53 -21.05 -34.49 43.37
CA CYS A 53 -22.27 -33.90 42.82
C CYS A 53 -22.70 -32.71 43.68
N SER A 54 -22.63 -31.48 43.15
CA SER A 54 -22.99 -30.27 43.90
C SER A 54 -24.47 -30.20 44.29
N GLN A 55 -25.34 -30.98 43.65
CA GLN A 55 -26.77 -31.05 43.95
C GLN A 55 -27.12 -31.96 45.13
N CYS A 56 -26.44 -33.09 45.31
CA CYS A 56 -26.77 -34.09 46.35
C CYS A 56 -25.58 -34.48 47.25
N GLN A 57 -24.40 -33.92 47.00
CA GLN A 57 -23.15 -34.15 47.73
C GLN A 57 -22.63 -35.60 47.68
N ILE A 58 -23.22 -36.45 46.83
CA ILE A 58 -22.77 -37.83 46.59
C ILE A 58 -21.51 -37.82 45.71
N GLN A 59 -20.51 -38.63 46.11
CA GLN A 59 -19.27 -38.81 45.36
C GLN A 59 -19.34 -40.02 44.44
N THR A 60 -19.16 -39.79 43.14
CA THR A 60 -19.09 -40.82 42.10
C THR A 60 -17.65 -40.98 41.61
N PRO A 61 -17.06 -42.19 41.60
CA PRO A 61 -15.77 -42.44 40.96
C PRO A 61 -15.77 -41.92 39.51
N SER A 62 -14.68 -41.29 39.07
CA SER A 62 -14.62 -40.68 37.73
C SER A 62 -14.74 -41.70 36.58
N ASP A 63 -14.45 -42.98 36.84
CA ASP A 63 -14.61 -44.11 35.92
C ASP A 63 -16.04 -44.68 35.92
N GLN A 64 -16.88 -44.29 36.88
CA GLN A 64 -18.29 -44.69 37.00
C GLN A 64 -19.22 -43.58 36.48
N THR A 65 -18.96 -43.10 35.27
CA THR A 65 -19.79 -42.11 34.58
C THR A 65 -20.33 -42.65 33.26
N LEU A 66 -21.49 -42.17 32.84
CA LEU A 66 -22.13 -42.55 31.58
C LEU A 66 -22.26 -41.34 30.66
N ILE A 67 -21.81 -41.51 29.42
CA ILE A 67 -22.17 -40.63 28.30
C ILE A 67 -23.35 -41.30 27.60
N ASP A 68 -24.51 -40.65 27.59
CA ASP A 68 -25.76 -41.17 27.04
C ASP A 68 -26.08 -40.46 25.71
N PRO A 69 -25.84 -41.11 24.56
CA PRO A 69 -26.13 -40.52 23.25
C PRO A 69 -27.61 -40.24 23.04
N ALA A 70 -28.51 -41.04 23.62
CA ALA A 70 -29.95 -40.84 23.46
C ALA A 70 -30.40 -39.57 24.19
N PHE A 71 -29.89 -39.36 25.40
CA PHE A 71 -30.13 -38.12 26.14
C PHE A 71 -29.47 -36.91 25.46
N ASN A 72 -28.27 -37.07 24.86
CA ASN A 72 -27.66 -35.99 24.09
C ASN A 72 -28.49 -35.61 22.85
N ASN A 73 -29.10 -36.58 22.16
CA ASN A 73 -30.01 -36.31 21.06
C ASN A 73 -31.29 -35.59 21.53
N GLU A 74 -31.83 -35.98 22.70
CA GLU A 74 -32.94 -35.28 23.34
C GLU A 74 -32.57 -33.81 23.65
N MET A 75 -31.36 -33.59 24.17
CA MET A 75 -30.82 -32.25 24.45
C MET A 75 -30.76 -31.38 23.19
N GLN A 76 -30.31 -31.93 22.07
CA GLN A 76 -30.18 -31.21 20.80
C GLN A 76 -31.54 -30.73 20.24
N ALA A 77 -32.62 -31.44 20.55
CA ALA A 77 -33.98 -31.08 20.17
C ALA A 77 -34.65 -30.05 21.10
N LEU A 78 -33.99 -29.62 22.19
CA LEU A 78 -34.60 -28.71 23.16
C LEU A 78 -34.87 -27.32 22.56
N PRO A 79 -36.09 -26.78 22.73
CA PRO A 79 -36.37 -25.41 22.34
C PRO A 79 -35.65 -24.45 23.29
N ILE A 80 -34.88 -23.52 22.74
CA ILE A 80 -34.15 -22.50 23.48
C ILE A 80 -34.36 -21.11 22.90
N THR A 81 -34.21 -20.11 23.77
CA THR A 81 -34.28 -18.69 23.41
C THR A 81 -32.98 -18.00 23.79
N CYS A 82 -32.32 -17.38 22.83
CA CYS A 82 -31.03 -16.71 23.04
C CYS A 82 -31.14 -15.62 24.12
N SER A 83 -30.17 -15.59 25.03
CA SER A 83 -30.07 -14.57 26.09
C SER A 83 -29.81 -13.16 25.55
N TYR A 84 -29.09 -13.05 24.43
CA TYR A 84 -28.57 -11.78 23.92
C TYR A 84 -29.35 -11.21 22.73
N CYS A 85 -30.26 -11.99 22.13
CA CYS A 85 -31.07 -11.55 20.99
C CYS A 85 -32.48 -12.16 21.02
N ASN A 86 -33.26 -11.95 19.95
CA ASN A 86 -34.62 -12.46 19.80
C ASN A 86 -34.69 -13.84 19.12
N TRP A 87 -33.54 -14.49 18.90
CA TRP A 87 -33.48 -15.78 18.26
C TRP A 87 -34.09 -16.88 19.14
N THR A 88 -34.89 -17.74 18.51
CA THR A 88 -35.51 -18.92 19.10
C THR A 88 -35.36 -20.10 18.15
N GLY A 89 -35.03 -21.27 18.68
CA GLY A 89 -34.85 -22.47 17.87
C GLY A 89 -34.50 -23.67 18.75
N THR A 90 -33.97 -24.73 18.16
CA THR A 90 -33.45 -25.88 18.92
C THR A 90 -32.03 -25.62 19.41
N LEU A 91 -31.57 -26.37 20.41
CA LEU A 91 -30.18 -26.28 20.88
C LEU A 91 -29.18 -26.52 19.75
N GLN A 92 -29.49 -27.47 18.86
CA GLN A 92 -28.69 -27.75 17.67
C GLN A 92 -28.51 -26.53 16.77
N ASN A 93 -29.59 -25.86 16.37
CA ASN A 93 -29.48 -24.70 15.49
C ASN A 93 -28.78 -23.51 16.16
N TYR A 94 -28.84 -23.42 17.49
CA TYR A 94 -28.11 -22.40 18.23
C TYR A 94 -26.61 -22.65 18.22
N GLU A 95 -26.19 -23.91 18.38
CA GLU A 95 -24.79 -24.30 18.29
C GLU A 95 -24.23 -24.06 16.88
N GLU A 96 -24.99 -24.40 15.84
CA GLU A 96 -24.65 -24.13 14.44
C GLU A 96 -24.49 -22.61 14.19
N LEU A 97 -25.44 -21.79 14.66
CA LEU A 97 -25.37 -20.33 14.53
C LEU A 97 -24.15 -19.72 15.26
N LEU A 98 -23.80 -20.24 16.44
CA LEU A 98 -22.62 -19.80 17.19
C LEU A 98 -21.31 -20.15 16.50
N GLN A 99 -21.29 -21.23 15.70
CA GLN A 99 -20.12 -21.60 14.88
C GLN A 99 -20.01 -20.68 13.66
N GLU A 100 -21.11 -20.38 12.99
CA GLU A 100 -21.13 -19.48 11.81
C GLU A 100 -20.71 -18.04 12.18
N LEU A 101 -21.21 -17.50 13.30
CA LEU A 101 -20.85 -16.15 13.76
C LEU A 101 -19.36 -16.01 14.15
N HIS A 102 -18.73 -17.07 14.65
CA HIS A 102 -17.30 -17.05 14.99
C HIS A 102 -16.38 -17.06 13.75
N GLN A 103 -16.80 -17.69 12.65
CA GLN A 103 -15.97 -17.79 11.44
C GLN A 103 -15.97 -16.52 10.60
N HIS A 104 -17.09 -15.79 10.53
CA HIS A 104 -17.20 -14.62 9.66
C HIS A 104 -16.54 -13.34 10.22
N SER A 105 -16.59 -13.08 11.54
CA SER A 105 -16.05 -11.82 12.08
C SER A 105 -14.51 -11.79 12.14
N ILE A 106 -13.88 -12.89 12.55
CA ILE A 106 -12.42 -12.91 12.80
C ILE A 106 -11.63 -12.94 11.49
N ALA A 107 -12.13 -13.66 10.48
CA ALA A 107 -11.45 -13.75 9.18
C ALA A 107 -11.43 -12.39 8.46
N ASP A 108 -12.55 -11.67 8.49
CA ASP A 108 -12.67 -10.35 7.86
C ASP A 108 -11.80 -9.31 8.58
N ASP A 109 -11.79 -9.29 9.91
CA ASP A 109 -10.93 -8.40 10.70
C ASP A 109 -9.44 -8.70 10.46
N LEU A 110 -9.04 -9.98 10.44
CA LEU A 110 -7.66 -10.39 10.13
C LEU A 110 -7.27 -9.99 8.70
N GLN A 111 -8.19 -10.07 7.75
CA GLN A 111 -7.93 -9.64 6.37
C GLN A 111 -7.74 -8.13 6.27
N GLN A 112 -8.55 -7.33 6.96
CA GLN A 112 -8.39 -5.86 7.00
C GLN A 112 -7.10 -5.43 7.68
N ILE A 113 -6.75 -6.05 8.80
CA ILE A 113 -5.47 -5.80 9.49
C ILE A 113 -4.31 -6.17 8.57
N LYS A 114 -4.38 -7.31 7.88
CA LYS A 114 -3.33 -7.75 6.95
C LYS A 114 -3.12 -6.75 5.81
N LEU A 115 -4.19 -6.21 5.23
CA LEU A 115 -4.12 -5.19 4.18
C LEU A 115 -3.49 -3.89 4.72
N SER A 116 -3.89 -3.45 5.91
CA SER A 116 -3.32 -2.23 6.54
C SER A 116 -1.83 -2.40 6.85
N ILE A 117 -1.42 -3.54 7.40
CA ILE A 117 0.00 -3.85 7.65
C ILE A 117 0.78 -3.86 6.32
N GLN A 118 0.22 -4.45 5.26
CA GLN A 118 0.88 -4.46 3.94
C GLN A 118 1.12 -3.04 3.40
N GLU A 119 0.14 -2.15 3.51
CA GLU A 119 0.29 -0.75 3.10
C GLU A 119 1.34 -0.01 3.94
N GLU A 120 1.32 -0.17 5.27
CA GLU A 120 2.31 0.45 6.16
C GLU A 120 3.73 -0.09 5.93
N THR A 121 3.89 -1.41 5.71
CA THR A 121 5.21 -2.00 5.42
C THR A 121 5.80 -1.50 4.10
N ALA A 122 4.99 -1.38 3.04
CA ALA A 122 5.44 -0.81 1.77
C ALA A 122 5.91 0.65 1.92
N PHE A 123 5.21 1.44 2.75
CA PHE A 123 5.60 2.81 3.04
C PHE A 123 6.91 2.91 3.84
N VAL A 124 7.15 1.99 4.78
CA VAL A 124 8.41 1.94 5.55
C VAL A 124 9.59 1.58 4.64
N GLU A 125 9.43 0.63 3.72
CA GLU A 125 10.46 0.28 2.73
C GLU A 125 10.84 1.49 1.85
N GLU A 126 9.85 2.28 1.43
CA GLU A 126 10.06 3.48 0.62
C GLU A 126 10.85 4.57 1.38
N ILE A 127 10.60 4.71 2.69
CA ILE A 127 11.35 5.64 3.57
C ILE A 127 12.79 5.16 3.80
N ASP A 128 12.99 3.86 4.04
CA ASP A 128 14.30 3.29 4.32
C ASP A 128 15.25 3.43 3.12
N ASP A 129 14.74 3.17 1.91
CA ASP A 129 15.45 3.40 0.66
C ASP A 129 15.89 4.87 0.52
N ASP A 130 14.98 5.81 0.79
CA ASP A 130 15.26 7.26 0.69
C ASP A 130 16.28 7.76 1.73
N LEU A 131 16.26 7.20 2.96
CA LEU A 131 17.24 7.47 4.00
C LEU A 131 18.62 6.90 3.65
N HIS A 132 18.68 5.69 3.09
CA HIS A 132 19.92 5.10 2.61
C HIS A 132 20.56 5.88 1.47
N ILE A 133 19.75 6.47 0.58
CA ILE A 133 20.24 7.35 -0.49
C ILE A 133 20.77 8.66 0.08
N SER A 134 19.99 9.31 0.96
CA SER A 134 20.35 10.60 1.55
C SER A 134 21.63 10.55 2.39
N SER A 135 21.83 9.47 3.15
CA SER A 135 23.04 9.25 3.95
C SER A 135 24.31 9.04 3.10
N ARG A 136 24.20 8.39 1.93
CA ARG A 136 25.33 8.22 1.00
C ARG A 136 25.73 9.53 0.32
N ASN A 137 24.77 10.35 -0.07
CA ASN A 137 25.03 11.66 -0.69
C ASN A 137 25.77 12.62 0.27
N LEU A 138 25.56 12.51 1.60
CA LEU A 138 26.30 13.26 2.61
C LEU A 138 27.77 12.82 2.76
N ALA A 139 28.12 11.60 2.35
CA ALA A 139 29.45 11.02 2.49
C ALA A 139 30.39 11.30 1.30
N SER A 140 29.89 11.85 0.19
CA SER A 140 30.67 12.25 -0.98
C SER A 140 30.85 13.78 -1.03
N PRO A 141 32.01 14.33 -0.60
CA PRO A 141 32.25 15.78 -0.62
C PRO A 141 32.45 16.35 -2.04
N GLU A 142 32.56 15.48 -3.05
CA GLU A 142 32.95 15.87 -4.41
C GLU A 142 31.77 16.36 -5.28
N GLY A 143 30.52 16.23 -4.82
CA GLY A 143 29.33 16.61 -5.59
C GLY A 143 29.06 18.12 -5.70
N ASN A 144 29.66 18.96 -4.86
CA ASN A 144 29.21 20.35 -4.68
C ASN A 144 30.03 21.43 -5.42
N ILE A 145 31.14 21.11 -6.08
CA ILE A 145 32.04 22.14 -6.65
C ILE A 145 31.80 22.38 -8.15
N ASN A 146 31.13 21.45 -8.85
CA ASN A 146 30.78 21.60 -10.27
C ASN A 146 29.35 22.11 -10.52
N ASP A 147 28.57 22.33 -9.46
CA ASP A 147 27.15 22.77 -9.52
C ASP A 147 26.96 24.27 -9.80
N ILE A 148 27.95 24.93 -10.43
CA ILE A 148 27.71 26.22 -11.10
C ILE A 148 27.08 25.95 -12.47
N GLN A 149 25.93 25.29 -12.46
CA GLN A 149 25.04 25.20 -13.61
C GLN A 149 23.80 25.98 -13.20
N TYR A 150 23.58 27.14 -13.85
CA TYR A 150 22.47 28.05 -13.54
C TYR A 150 21.19 27.26 -13.29
N PRO A 151 20.70 27.18 -12.03
CA PRO A 151 19.58 26.33 -11.71
C PRO A 151 18.40 26.81 -12.55
N SER A 152 17.85 25.91 -13.34
CA SER A 152 16.73 26.26 -14.19
C SER A 152 15.57 26.75 -13.33
N CYS A 153 15.03 27.91 -13.68
CA CYS A 153 14.00 28.64 -12.92
C CYS A 153 12.74 28.84 -13.76
N ASP A 154 12.39 27.87 -14.60
CA ASP A 154 11.19 27.90 -15.44
C ASP A 154 10.35 26.62 -15.31
N GLY A 155 10.66 25.79 -14.31
CA GLY A 155 10.04 24.48 -14.10
C GLY A 155 10.52 23.39 -15.04
N THR A 156 11.61 23.60 -15.78
CA THR A 156 12.21 22.57 -16.63
C THR A 156 13.62 22.22 -16.18
N LEU A 157 14.06 20.98 -16.41
CA LEU A 157 15.44 20.53 -16.21
C LEU A 157 15.83 19.66 -17.40
N LEU A 158 16.98 19.92 -18.01
CA LEU A 158 17.64 18.99 -18.93
C LEU A 158 18.81 18.33 -18.19
N TRP A 159 18.62 17.07 -17.80
CA TRP A 159 19.58 16.29 -17.06
C TRP A 159 20.45 15.47 -18.00
N LYS A 160 21.73 15.84 -18.07
CA LYS A 160 22.78 15.04 -18.73
C LYS A 160 23.32 14.02 -17.72
N ILE A 161 23.24 12.75 -18.06
CA ILE A 161 23.75 11.65 -17.24
C ILE A 161 24.88 10.99 -18.03
N THR A 162 26.11 11.11 -17.54
CA THR A 162 27.31 10.47 -18.11
C THR A 162 27.62 9.17 -17.39
N SER A 163 28.57 8.39 -17.91
CA SER A 163 29.02 7.12 -17.31
C SER A 163 27.85 6.16 -17.06
N VAL A 164 26.92 6.08 -18.01
CA VAL A 164 25.66 5.33 -17.87
C VAL A 164 25.95 3.85 -17.64
N SER A 165 26.92 3.29 -18.34
CA SER A 165 27.33 1.88 -18.24
C SER A 165 27.79 1.53 -16.81
N GLU A 166 28.63 2.38 -16.22
CA GLU A 166 29.09 2.21 -14.83
C GLU A 166 27.92 2.29 -13.84
N LYS A 167 27.03 3.28 -14.01
CA LYS A 167 25.87 3.46 -13.13
C LYS A 167 24.88 2.30 -13.23
N ILE A 168 24.70 1.71 -14.41
CA ILE A 168 23.91 0.48 -14.60
C ILE A 168 24.55 -0.67 -13.82
N ILE A 169 25.87 -0.88 -13.93
CA ILE A 169 26.58 -1.94 -13.21
C ILE A 169 26.45 -1.74 -11.69
N ASN A 170 26.61 -0.51 -11.20
CA ASN A 170 26.46 -0.18 -9.78
C ASN A 170 25.03 -0.45 -9.28
N ALA A 171 24.01 -0.17 -10.09
CA ALA A 171 22.61 -0.46 -9.76
C ALA A 171 22.29 -1.96 -9.79
N GLN A 172 22.93 -2.72 -10.68
CA GLN A 172 22.79 -4.18 -10.74
C GLN A 172 23.43 -4.90 -9.56
N HIS A 173 24.55 -4.38 -9.06
CA HIS A 173 25.27 -4.91 -7.89
C HIS A 173 24.85 -4.25 -6.57
N GLU A 174 23.79 -3.44 -6.58
CA GLU A 174 23.24 -2.77 -5.39
C GLU A 174 24.22 -1.84 -4.65
N LYS A 175 25.33 -1.48 -5.31
CA LYS A 175 26.30 -0.49 -4.81
C LYS A 175 25.70 0.90 -4.77
N GLN A 176 24.92 1.25 -5.80
CA GLN A 176 24.15 2.49 -5.88
C GLN A 176 22.90 2.23 -6.72
N THR A 177 21.76 2.09 -6.05
CA THR A 177 20.49 1.68 -6.68
C THR A 177 19.80 2.83 -7.44
N SER A 178 20.09 4.08 -7.08
CA SER A 178 19.54 5.27 -7.71
C SER A 178 20.53 6.42 -7.79
N ILE A 179 20.21 7.39 -8.64
CA ILE A 179 20.90 8.67 -8.75
C ILE A 179 19.89 9.82 -8.73
N ASP A 180 20.28 10.96 -8.18
CA ASP A 180 19.47 12.17 -8.15
C ASP A 180 19.97 13.20 -9.15
N SER A 181 19.06 13.95 -9.75
CA SER A 181 19.38 15.08 -10.62
C SER A 181 19.79 16.30 -9.79
N PRO A 182 20.47 17.28 -10.40
CA PRO A 182 20.55 18.62 -9.83
C PRO A 182 19.16 19.18 -9.54
N ALA A 183 19.08 20.07 -8.54
CA ALA A 183 17.84 20.75 -8.21
C ALA A 183 17.45 21.78 -9.28
N PHE A 184 16.16 21.90 -9.55
CA PHE A 184 15.56 22.91 -10.43
C PHE A 184 14.34 23.54 -9.76
N TYR A 185 13.91 24.68 -10.29
CA TYR A 185 12.88 25.50 -9.67
C TYR A 185 11.77 25.85 -10.63
N SER A 186 10.54 25.97 -10.12
CA SER A 186 9.40 26.44 -10.91
C SER A 186 9.58 27.89 -11.37
N ARG A 187 10.23 28.70 -10.52
CA ARG A 187 10.67 30.08 -10.75
C ARG A 187 11.65 30.50 -9.67
N GLN A 188 12.25 31.67 -9.79
CA GLN A 188 12.93 32.30 -8.66
C GLN A 188 11.93 32.48 -7.51
N GLY A 189 12.25 31.90 -6.34
CA GLY A 189 11.35 31.87 -5.20
C GLY A 189 10.17 30.88 -5.32
N GLY A 190 10.24 29.95 -6.27
CA GLY A 190 9.24 28.91 -6.50
C GLY A 190 9.52 27.59 -5.77
N TYR A 191 8.83 26.53 -6.21
CA TYR A 191 9.05 25.17 -5.71
C TYR A 191 10.46 24.71 -6.06
N ARG A 192 11.13 24.04 -5.13
CA ARG A 192 12.43 23.35 -5.34
C ARG A 192 12.16 21.88 -5.60
N MET A 193 12.75 21.33 -6.66
CA MET A 193 12.42 19.99 -7.16
C MET A 193 13.68 19.32 -7.69
N CYS A 194 13.69 17.99 -7.71
CA CYS A 194 14.66 17.20 -8.48
C CYS A 194 13.99 15.93 -9.04
N ALA A 195 14.76 15.10 -9.72
CA ALA A 195 14.33 13.80 -10.20
C ALA A 195 15.24 12.70 -9.66
N ARG A 196 14.67 11.53 -9.39
CA ARG A 196 15.37 10.32 -8.95
C ARG A 196 15.25 9.23 -10.01
N LEU A 197 16.37 8.67 -10.43
CA LEU A 197 16.44 7.65 -11.48
C LEU A 197 16.96 6.33 -10.92
N TYR A 198 16.23 5.25 -11.17
CA TYR A 198 16.65 3.88 -10.90
C TYR A 198 16.95 3.17 -12.22
N LEU A 199 18.24 3.08 -12.57
CA LEU A 199 18.69 2.48 -13.82
C LEU A 199 18.46 0.97 -13.90
N ASN A 200 18.22 0.29 -12.77
CA ASN A 200 17.88 -1.14 -12.71
C ASN A 200 16.45 -1.37 -12.17
N GLY A 201 15.62 -0.33 -12.19
CA GLY A 201 14.22 -0.36 -11.77
C GLY A 201 13.99 -0.32 -10.26
N TYR A 202 12.75 0.02 -9.89
CA TYR A 202 12.28 0.15 -8.52
C TYR A 202 11.02 -0.68 -8.27
N GLY A 203 10.85 -1.20 -7.06
CA GLY A 203 9.69 -2.00 -6.66
C GLY A 203 9.38 -3.15 -7.62
N ASN A 204 8.13 -3.24 -8.07
CA ASN A 204 7.67 -4.27 -9.01
C ASN A 204 8.25 -4.16 -10.44
N ALA A 205 9.02 -3.11 -10.73
CA ALA A 205 9.67 -2.88 -12.02
C ALA A 205 11.17 -3.21 -11.99
N ARG A 206 11.72 -3.57 -10.82
CA ARG A 206 13.12 -3.95 -10.65
C ARG A 206 13.55 -5.02 -11.67
N LYS A 207 14.74 -4.86 -12.25
CA LYS A 207 15.35 -5.71 -13.30
C LYS A 207 14.56 -5.83 -14.61
N THR A 208 13.44 -5.11 -14.78
CA THR A 208 12.64 -5.14 -16.02
C THR A 208 12.57 -3.79 -16.72
N HIS A 209 12.42 -2.71 -15.96
CA HIS A 209 12.31 -1.36 -16.49
C HIS A 209 13.25 -0.42 -15.74
N MET A 210 13.68 0.63 -16.41
CA MET A 210 14.20 1.84 -15.79
C MET A 210 13.02 2.61 -15.17
N SER A 211 13.19 3.06 -13.93
CA SER A 211 12.15 3.79 -13.21
C SER A 211 12.59 5.24 -12.96
N LEU A 212 11.66 6.18 -13.14
CA LEU A 212 11.95 7.61 -13.04
C LEU A 212 10.91 8.31 -12.16
N PHE A 213 11.40 9.02 -11.15
CA PHE A 213 10.60 9.64 -10.12
C PHE A 213 10.88 11.14 -10.00
N PHE A 214 9.86 11.87 -9.57
CA PHE A 214 9.93 13.28 -9.23
C PHE A 214 10.03 13.41 -7.71
N VAL A 215 10.83 14.36 -7.26
CA VAL A 215 11.04 14.63 -5.84
C VAL A 215 10.73 16.10 -5.58
N LEU A 216 9.79 16.35 -4.67
CA LEU A 216 9.52 17.68 -4.15
C LEU A 216 10.46 17.95 -2.98
N MET A 217 11.28 18.99 -3.08
CA MET A 217 12.29 19.32 -2.07
C MET A 217 11.84 20.51 -1.24
N ARG A 218 12.33 20.58 0.00
CA ARG A 218 12.12 21.74 0.86
C ARG A 218 12.78 22.98 0.26
N GLY A 219 11.96 23.99 0.00
CA GLY A 219 12.37 25.27 -0.52
C GLY A 219 12.37 26.35 0.57
N PRO A 220 13.22 27.39 0.45
CA PRO A 220 13.22 28.51 1.38
C PRO A 220 11.94 29.35 1.32
N TYR A 221 11.15 29.23 0.26
CA TYR A 221 9.92 29.99 0.03
C TYR A 221 8.64 29.19 0.24
N ASP A 222 8.73 27.94 0.75
CA ASP A 222 7.58 27.05 0.92
C ASP A 222 6.45 27.65 1.76
N ALA A 223 6.75 28.62 2.64
CA ALA A 223 5.75 29.29 3.46
C ALA A 223 4.72 30.12 2.65
N ILE A 224 5.07 30.53 1.43
CA ILE A 224 4.23 31.38 0.56
C ILE A 224 3.75 30.64 -0.70
N LEU A 225 4.06 29.35 -0.83
CA LEU A 225 3.64 28.51 -1.95
C LEU A 225 2.37 27.73 -1.61
N LYS A 226 1.60 27.35 -2.64
CA LYS A 226 0.39 26.55 -2.47
C LYS A 226 0.76 25.06 -2.35
N PHE A 227 0.17 24.38 -1.37
CA PHE A 227 0.28 22.94 -1.21
C PHE A 227 -1.12 22.33 -1.01
N PRO A 228 -1.33 21.04 -1.38
CA PRO A 228 -0.35 20.13 -1.98
C PRO A 228 0.05 20.51 -3.40
N PHE A 229 1.25 20.09 -3.82
CA PHE A 229 1.74 20.28 -5.18
C PHE A 229 0.87 19.49 -6.16
N ASN A 230 0.23 20.18 -7.11
CA ASN A 230 -0.76 19.59 -8.01
C ASN A 230 -0.56 20.02 -9.47
N TYR A 231 0.70 20.05 -9.91
CA TYR A 231 1.06 20.37 -11.30
C TYR A 231 1.52 19.12 -12.03
N LYS A 232 1.10 18.97 -13.28
CA LYS A 232 1.44 17.78 -14.08
C LYS A 232 2.95 17.74 -14.31
N VAL A 233 3.56 16.59 -14.05
CA VAL A 233 4.98 16.35 -14.26
C VAL A 233 5.15 15.53 -15.54
N ILE A 234 6.07 15.95 -16.40
CA ILE A 234 6.35 15.33 -17.69
C ILE A 234 7.82 14.92 -17.72
N PHE A 235 8.07 13.68 -18.10
CA PHE A 235 9.39 13.13 -18.33
C PHE A 235 9.59 12.87 -19.82
N CYS A 236 10.79 13.14 -20.32
CA CYS A 236 11.18 12.92 -21.70
C CYS A 236 12.59 12.34 -21.75
N LEU A 237 12.72 11.08 -22.17
CA LEU A 237 14.01 10.47 -22.50
C LEU A 237 14.32 10.75 -23.97
N TYR A 238 15.44 11.42 -24.22
CA TYR A 238 15.84 11.82 -25.56
C TYR A 238 16.39 10.65 -26.37
N ASP A 239 15.73 10.37 -27.48
CA ASP A 239 16.35 9.77 -28.66
C ASP A 239 17.40 10.75 -29.24
N GLN A 240 18.66 10.29 -29.31
CA GLN A 240 19.81 11.06 -29.79
C GLN A 240 20.10 10.87 -31.29
N THR A 241 19.18 10.24 -32.02
CA THR A 241 19.24 10.07 -33.47
C THR A 241 18.49 11.19 -34.21
N PRO A 242 18.71 11.38 -35.51
CA PRO A 242 17.95 12.34 -36.32
C PRO A 242 16.43 12.09 -36.32
N GLN A 243 15.97 10.90 -35.94
CA GLN A 243 14.56 10.55 -35.90
C GLN A 243 13.82 11.17 -34.70
N GLN A 244 14.53 11.58 -33.64
CA GLN A 244 13.99 12.24 -32.44
C GLN A 244 12.72 11.57 -31.86
N ARG A 245 12.68 10.22 -31.84
CA ARG A 245 11.58 9.45 -31.24
C ARG A 245 11.71 9.38 -29.73
N HIS A 246 11.60 10.54 -29.10
CA HIS A 246 11.71 10.65 -27.64
C HIS A 246 10.62 9.84 -26.93
N ILE A 247 10.96 9.25 -25.79
CA ILE A 247 10.00 8.56 -24.93
C ILE A 247 9.45 9.57 -23.94
N ILE A 248 8.15 9.78 -23.99
CA ILE A 248 7.46 10.81 -23.21
C ILE A 248 6.40 10.13 -22.36
N ASP A 249 6.47 10.36 -21.05
CA ASP A 249 5.41 9.96 -20.14
C ASP A 249 5.17 11.07 -19.10
N SER A 250 3.98 11.07 -18.50
CA SER A 250 3.58 12.13 -17.58
C SER A 250 2.56 11.62 -16.58
N PHE A 251 2.60 12.18 -15.38
CA PHE A 251 1.62 11.91 -14.35
C PHE A 251 1.11 13.21 -13.72
N ARG A 252 -0.06 13.15 -13.11
CA ARG A 252 -0.55 14.22 -12.23
C ARG A 252 -0.37 13.75 -10.78
N PRO A 253 0.25 14.57 -9.92
CA PRO A 253 0.37 14.28 -8.49
C PRO A 253 -0.96 13.88 -7.85
N ASP A 254 -0.94 12.85 -7.00
CA ASP A 254 -2.07 12.56 -6.11
C ASP A 254 -1.99 13.49 -4.89
N ILE A 255 -2.93 14.40 -4.77
CA ILE A 255 -3.00 15.39 -3.69
C ILE A 255 -3.18 14.76 -2.29
N LYS A 256 -3.56 13.49 -2.21
CA LYS A 256 -3.65 12.76 -0.93
C LYS A 256 -2.30 12.15 -0.52
N CYS A 257 -1.38 11.98 -1.46
CA CYS A 257 -0.09 11.36 -1.20
C CYS A 257 0.85 12.31 -0.44
N ASN A 258 1.62 11.75 0.50
CA ASN A 258 2.60 12.49 1.31
C ASN A 258 3.73 13.10 0.46
N SER A 259 4.08 12.47 -0.66
CA SER A 259 5.11 12.95 -1.60
C SER A 259 4.90 14.38 -2.09
N PHE A 260 3.64 14.84 -2.14
CA PHE A 260 3.28 16.15 -2.70
C PHE A 260 2.76 17.15 -1.65
N GLN A 261 2.76 16.76 -0.37
CA GLN A 261 2.49 17.70 0.71
C GLN A 261 3.65 18.68 0.89
N ARG A 262 3.42 19.75 1.65
CA ARG A 262 4.48 20.69 2.01
C ARG A 262 5.66 19.95 2.67
N PRO A 263 6.89 20.04 2.11
CA PRO A 263 8.04 19.33 2.65
C PRO A 263 8.33 19.71 4.10
N ARG A 264 8.58 18.70 4.93
CA ARG A 264 9.01 18.85 6.34
C ARG A 264 10.50 18.53 6.50
N VAL A 265 11.01 17.64 5.67
CA VAL A 265 12.42 17.24 5.53
C VAL A 265 12.98 17.74 4.20
N ASP A 266 14.27 17.57 3.91
CA ASP A 266 14.91 18.15 2.72
C ASP A 266 14.33 17.63 1.39
N MET A 267 13.95 16.35 1.35
CA MET A 267 13.30 15.70 0.22
C MET A 267 12.07 14.93 0.71
N ASN A 268 10.93 15.15 0.06
CA ASN A 268 9.80 14.23 0.21
C ASN A 268 10.09 12.89 -0.46
N ILE A 269 9.27 11.90 -0.14
CA ILE A 269 9.29 10.59 -0.80
C ILE A 269 9.11 10.75 -2.31
N ALA A 270 10.00 10.13 -3.08
CA ALA A 270 9.98 10.20 -4.53
C ALA A 270 8.69 9.59 -5.12
N SER A 271 8.09 10.22 -6.13
CA SER A 271 6.87 9.70 -6.77
C SER A 271 6.93 9.85 -8.29
N GLY A 272 6.57 8.82 -9.04
CA GLY A 272 6.68 8.83 -10.49
C GLY A 272 6.28 7.53 -11.17
N ILE A 273 7.10 7.08 -12.12
CA ILE A 273 6.73 6.06 -13.10
C ILE A 273 7.68 4.85 -12.95
N PRO A 274 7.25 3.77 -12.24
CA PRO A 274 8.08 2.58 -12.06
C PRO A 274 8.47 1.90 -13.37
N LYS A 275 7.55 1.82 -14.34
CA LYS A 275 7.79 1.17 -15.64
C LYS A 275 8.00 2.20 -16.75
N PHE A 276 8.92 3.13 -16.56
CA PHE A 276 9.12 4.24 -17.49
C PHE A 276 9.73 3.81 -18.82
N PHE A 277 10.79 2.99 -18.81
CA PHE A 277 11.42 2.53 -20.06
C PHE A 277 11.97 1.09 -19.94
N PRO A 278 11.72 0.18 -20.89
CA PRO A 278 12.19 -1.21 -20.79
C PRO A 278 13.72 -1.33 -20.78
N LEU A 279 14.28 -2.07 -19.81
CA LEU A 279 15.75 -2.25 -19.72
C LEU A 279 16.33 -2.98 -20.93
N ALA A 280 15.57 -3.92 -21.50
CA ALA A 280 15.96 -4.64 -22.70
C ALA A 280 16.29 -3.68 -23.87
N MET A 281 15.65 -2.50 -23.93
CA MET A 281 15.93 -1.52 -24.98
C MET A 281 17.19 -0.68 -24.71
N ILE A 282 17.54 -0.42 -23.45
CA ILE A 282 18.81 0.24 -23.09
C ILE A 282 19.99 -0.72 -23.31
N GLN A 283 19.80 -2.01 -23.02
CA GLN A 283 20.84 -3.03 -23.13
C GLN A 283 21.14 -3.45 -24.58
N GLN A 284 20.29 -3.07 -25.53
CA GLN A 284 20.54 -3.29 -26.94
C GLN A 284 21.75 -2.49 -27.41
N GLU A 285 22.64 -3.16 -28.14
CA GLU A 285 23.78 -2.53 -28.79
C GLU A 285 23.29 -1.49 -29.80
N GLY A 286 23.90 -0.30 -29.79
CA GLY A 286 23.53 0.79 -30.69
C GLY A 286 22.21 1.48 -30.37
N ASN A 287 21.60 1.24 -29.19
CA ASN A 287 20.36 1.89 -28.79
C ASN A 287 20.41 3.43 -28.98
N PRO A 288 19.28 4.07 -29.33
CA PRO A 288 19.27 5.49 -29.67
C PRO A 288 19.31 6.42 -28.45
N TYR A 289 19.10 5.91 -27.24
CA TYR A 289 18.91 6.71 -26.03
C TYR A 289 20.20 6.92 -25.23
N VAL A 290 21.17 6.02 -25.39
CA VAL A 290 22.52 6.11 -24.80
C VAL A 290 23.53 6.17 -25.94
N LYS A 291 24.22 7.31 -26.08
CA LYS A 291 25.31 7.53 -27.04
C LYS A 291 26.51 8.06 -26.29
N GLU A 292 27.70 7.58 -26.64
CA GLU A 292 28.96 8.00 -25.98
C GLU A 292 28.86 7.90 -24.44
N ASP A 293 28.28 6.78 -23.98
CA ASP A 293 28.02 6.50 -22.57
C ASP A 293 27.24 7.59 -21.81
N THR A 294 26.40 8.33 -22.55
CA THR A 294 25.63 9.48 -22.06
C THR A 294 24.16 9.35 -22.46
N MET A 295 23.27 9.72 -21.54
CA MET A 295 21.83 9.85 -21.79
C MET A 295 21.32 11.22 -21.34
N PHE A 296 20.19 11.64 -21.91
CA PHE A 296 19.54 12.90 -21.58
C PHE A 296 18.08 12.70 -21.19
N ILE A 297 17.72 13.17 -20.01
CA ILE A 297 16.35 13.17 -19.51
C ILE A 297 15.92 14.60 -19.29
N LYS A 298 14.79 14.99 -19.85
CA LYS A 298 14.16 16.28 -19.56
C LYS A 298 12.96 16.08 -18.65
N ILE A 299 12.91 16.90 -17.61
CA ILE A 299 11.82 16.99 -16.67
C ILE A 299 11.15 18.34 -16.88
N MET A 300 9.83 18.36 -16.95
CA MET A 300 9.04 19.59 -17.10
C MET A 300 7.84 19.55 -16.17
N VAL A 301 7.63 20.63 -15.44
CA VAL A 301 6.40 20.87 -14.69
C VAL A 301 5.51 21.77 -15.51
N ASP A 302 4.32 21.26 -15.81
CA ASP A 302 3.32 21.94 -16.60
C ASP A 302 2.36 22.71 -15.68
N PHE A 303 2.60 24.01 -15.57
CA PHE A 303 1.77 24.95 -14.82
C PHE A 303 0.54 25.44 -15.62
N GLY A 304 0.44 25.12 -16.91
CA GLY A 304 -0.58 25.63 -17.83
C GLY A 304 -1.58 24.57 -18.31
N ASP A 305 -1.49 23.34 -17.81
CA ASP A 305 -2.32 22.19 -18.20
C ASP A 305 -2.32 21.95 -19.72
N MET A 306 -1.14 21.85 -20.30
CA MET A 306 -0.93 21.55 -21.71
C MET A 306 -1.57 20.22 -22.12
N PRO A 307 -2.42 20.24 -23.17
CA PRO A 307 -2.96 19.03 -23.80
C PRO A 307 -1.86 18.03 -24.17
N LYS A 308 -2.09 16.73 -23.89
CA LYS A 308 -1.13 15.66 -24.23
C LYS A 308 -0.74 15.65 -25.72
N THR A 309 -1.65 16.06 -26.60
CA THR A 309 -1.41 16.14 -28.06
C THR A 309 -0.37 17.17 -28.46
N LEU A 310 -0.09 18.17 -27.62
CA LEU A 310 0.91 19.21 -27.88
C LEU A 310 2.29 18.84 -27.34
N LEU A 311 2.41 17.80 -26.50
CA LEU A 311 3.68 17.42 -25.89
C LEU A 311 4.78 17.08 -26.91
N PRO A 312 4.52 16.27 -27.96
CA PRO A 312 5.55 15.97 -28.95
C PRO A 312 6.06 17.23 -29.64
N PHE A 313 5.16 18.16 -30.01
CA PHE A 313 5.51 19.43 -30.62
C PHE A 313 6.34 20.31 -29.66
N ALA A 314 5.89 20.48 -28.42
CA ALA A 314 6.59 21.29 -27.43
C ALA A 314 8.00 20.75 -27.10
N LEU A 315 8.19 19.43 -27.17
CA LEU A 315 9.45 18.75 -26.91
C LEU A 315 10.38 18.71 -28.12
N SER A 316 9.84 18.76 -29.35
CA SER A 316 10.63 18.87 -30.59
C SER A 316 11.10 20.29 -30.90
N LEU A 317 10.57 21.30 -30.19
CA LEU A 317 11.08 22.66 -30.32
C LEU A 317 12.56 22.71 -29.94
N ASP A 318 13.35 23.41 -30.75
CA ASP A 318 14.77 23.61 -30.50
C ASP A 318 14.99 24.18 -29.08
N SER A 319 15.74 23.42 -28.28
CA SER A 319 16.06 23.77 -26.89
C SER A 319 16.91 25.03 -26.78
N GLY A 320 17.62 25.41 -27.86
CA GLY A 320 18.37 26.66 -27.97
C GLY A 320 17.49 27.90 -28.13
N LEU A 321 16.19 27.76 -28.43
CA LEU A 321 15.29 28.90 -28.55
C LEU A 321 14.99 29.54 -27.18
N PRO A 322 14.92 30.89 -27.10
CA PRO A 322 14.47 31.57 -25.90
C PRO A 322 13.09 31.08 -25.43
N MET A 323 12.89 30.98 -24.12
CA MET A 323 11.67 30.41 -23.53
C MET A 323 10.37 31.08 -24.02
N HIS A 324 10.36 32.41 -24.09
CA HIS A 324 9.19 33.17 -24.55
C HIS A 324 8.84 32.87 -26.02
N VAL A 325 9.83 32.54 -26.86
CA VAL A 325 9.62 32.14 -28.26
C VAL A 325 8.97 30.76 -28.30
N ARG A 326 9.52 29.81 -27.54
CA ARG A 326 8.95 28.45 -27.44
C ARG A 326 7.50 28.48 -26.94
N GLN A 327 7.22 29.26 -25.90
CA GLN A 327 5.85 29.43 -25.38
C GLN A 327 4.89 30.00 -26.43
N ARG A 328 5.32 31.01 -27.20
CA ARG A 328 4.49 31.57 -28.28
C ARG A 328 4.18 30.53 -29.35
N MET A 329 5.17 29.75 -29.78
CA MET A 329 4.97 28.68 -30.77
C MET A 329 4.01 27.60 -30.28
N ILE A 330 4.10 27.21 -28.99
CA ILE A 330 3.19 26.25 -28.37
C ILE A 330 1.75 26.80 -28.33
N GLU A 331 1.58 28.07 -27.98
CA GLU A 331 0.27 28.71 -27.94
C GLU A 331 -0.36 28.84 -29.33
N GLU A 332 0.43 29.19 -30.35
CA GLU A 332 -0.01 29.21 -31.73
C GLU A 332 -0.47 27.83 -32.21
N GLU A 333 0.28 26.78 -31.89
CA GLU A 333 -0.08 25.41 -32.25
C GLU A 333 -1.34 24.94 -31.49
N ARG A 334 -1.49 25.31 -30.22
CA ARG A 334 -2.71 25.08 -29.44
C ARG A 334 -3.93 25.71 -30.13
N ASN A 335 -3.81 26.95 -30.55
CA ASN A 335 -4.89 27.68 -31.21
C ASN A 335 -5.24 27.07 -32.59
N LYS A 336 -4.24 26.61 -33.35
CA LYS A 336 -4.46 25.87 -34.60
C LYS A 336 -5.26 24.58 -34.37
N GLN A 337 -4.87 23.77 -33.38
CA GLN A 337 -5.58 22.53 -33.06
C GLN A 337 -7.03 22.78 -32.60
N LEU A 338 -7.27 23.85 -31.83
CA LEU A 338 -8.61 24.25 -31.42
C LEU A 338 -9.47 24.72 -32.61
N SER A 339 -8.87 25.46 -33.55
CA SER A 339 -9.58 25.92 -34.76
C SER A 339 -9.96 24.77 -35.70
N ASN A 340 -9.09 23.77 -35.85
CA ASN A 340 -9.36 22.60 -36.68
C ASN A 340 -10.47 21.70 -36.10
N LYS A 341 -10.62 21.65 -34.77
CA LYS A 341 -11.74 20.93 -34.11
C LYS A 341 -13.10 21.62 -34.27
N ARG A 342 -13.13 22.89 -34.64
CA ARG A 342 -14.37 23.69 -34.74
C ARG A 342 -14.92 23.80 -36.16
N LYS A 343 -14.25 23.25 -37.17
CA LYS A 343 -14.81 23.18 -38.52
C LYS A 343 -15.84 22.04 -38.57
N PRO A 344 -17.13 22.32 -38.83
CA PRO A 344 -18.10 21.25 -39.05
C PRO A 344 -17.72 20.50 -40.32
N SER A 345 -17.82 19.17 -40.24
CA SER A 345 -17.68 18.22 -41.36
C SER A 345 -18.66 18.49 -42.49
#